data_AF-A0A4R6CTC6-F1
#
_entry.id   AF-A0A4R6CTC6-F1
#
_cell.length_a   1.000
_cell.length_b   1.000
_cell.length_c   1.000
_cell.angle_alpha   90.00
_cell.angle_beta   90.00
_cell.angle_gamma   90.00
#
_symmetry.space_group_name_H-M   'P 1'
#
loop_
_entity.id
_entity.type
_entity.pdbx_description
1 polymer ?
#
loop_
_entity_poly.entity_id
_entity_poly.type
_entity_poly.pdbx_seq_one_letter_code
_entity_poly.pdbx_strand_id
1 'polypeptide(L)'
;MSKLFIDKVKFNPFDFHELSAADDMNNILRSGFYVTRGTNPKNFPTAEINEGRWATVLVYNHDNGQILQQWIIQGRTYNRWLTTPGNGIGVPTTDWIKVATQTDLESLQSQINDLKNKIGGGTH
;
A
#
# COMPACT_ATOMS: atom_id res chain seq x y z
N MET A 1 21.21 42.45 -0.66
CA MET A 1 20.20 41.58 0.00
C MET A 1 19.18 41.15 -1.04
N SER A 2 19.37 40.00 -1.70
CA SER A 2 18.35 39.41 -2.57
C SER A 2 17.35 38.66 -1.68
N LYS A 3 16.10 39.10 -1.68
CA LYS A 3 14.98 38.29 -1.17
C LYS A 3 14.83 37.11 -2.12
N LEU A 4 15.21 35.91 -1.63
CA LEU A 4 14.95 34.67 -2.34
C LEU A 4 13.45 34.56 -2.60
N PHE A 5 13.08 34.44 -3.87
CA PHE A 5 11.71 34.27 -4.34
C PHE A 5 11.18 32.90 -3.90
N ILE A 6 10.63 32.80 -2.68
CA ILE A 6 9.90 31.61 -2.21
C ILE A 6 8.37 31.82 -2.32
N ASP A 7 7.90 33.01 -2.70
CA ASP A 7 6.47 33.37 -2.67
C ASP A 7 5.65 32.94 -3.92
N LYS A 8 6.20 32.14 -4.84
CA LYS A 8 5.49 31.78 -6.09
C LYS A 8 5.24 30.30 -6.36
N VAL A 9 5.68 29.41 -5.48
CA VAL A 9 5.23 28.02 -5.53
C VAL A 9 4.27 27.84 -4.38
N LYS A 10 2.96 27.79 -4.67
CA LYS A 10 2.01 27.19 -3.72
C LYS A 10 2.48 25.77 -3.50
N PHE A 11 3.19 25.54 -2.40
CA PHE A 11 3.35 24.20 -1.85
C PHE A 11 1.95 23.78 -1.46
N ASN A 12 1.24 23.07 -2.34
CA ASN A 12 -0.01 22.42 -1.98
C ASN A 12 0.42 21.15 -1.23
N PRO A 13 0.36 21.14 0.11
CA PRO A 13 0.90 20.05 0.89
C PRO A 13 -0.06 18.88 0.72
N PHE A 14 0.16 18.07 -0.31
CA PHE A 14 -0.54 16.82 -0.61
C PHE A 14 -2.06 16.94 -0.64
N ASP A 15 -2.61 16.82 -1.85
CA ASP A 15 -4.04 16.76 -2.10
C ASP A 15 -4.70 15.61 -1.30
N PHE A 16 -5.26 15.94 -0.13
CA PHE A 16 -5.99 15.02 0.74
C PHE A 16 -7.33 14.61 0.11
N HIS A 17 -7.52 13.31 -0.11
CA HIS A 17 -8.73 12.77 -0.72
C HIS A 17 -9.25 11.57 0.05
N GLU A 18 -10.54 11.60 0.42
CA GLU A 18 -11.22 10.45 1.03
C GLU A 18 -11.74 9.53 -0.07
N LEU A 19 -11.41 8.23 0.01
CA LEU A 19 -11.82 7.20 -0.92
C LEU A 19 -13.04 6.45 -0.38
N SER A 20 -14.01 6.22 -1.25
CA SER A 20 -15.27 5.54 -0.99
C SER A 20 -15.29 4.14 -1.61
N ALA A 21 -16.37 3.40 -1.39
CA ALA A 21 -16.60 2.11 -2.04
C ALA A 21 -16.87 2.21 -3.56
N ALA A 22 -17.18 3.41 -4.07
CA ALA A 22 -17.39 3.64 -5.50
C ALA A 22 -16.05 3.79 -6.25
N ASP A 23 -15.00 4.20 -5.55
CA ASP A 23 -13.67 4.40 -6.12
C ASP A 23 -13.00 3.07 -6.46
N ASP A 24 -12.02 3.15 -7.37
CA ASP A 24 -11.22 2.01 -7.79
C ASP A 24 -9.75 2.37 -7.68
N MET A 25 -9.01 1.58 -6.90
CA MET A 25 -7.59 1.79 -6.69
C MET A 25 -6.79 1.74 -8.01
N ASN A 26 -7.28 1.08 -9.06
CA ASN A 26 -6.65 1.08 -10.38
C ASN A 26 -6.77 2.44 -11.10
N ASN A 27 -7.67 3.32 -10.64
CA ASN A 27 -7.87 4.66 -11.20
C ASN A 27 -7.23 5.77 -10.35
N ILE A 28 -6.66 5.43 -9.18
CA ILE A 28 -5.97 6.40 -8.32
C ILE A 28 -4.51 6.52 -8.75
N LEU A 29 -4.27 7.37 -9.74
CA LEU A 29 -2.97 7.48 -10.44
C LEU A 29 -2.15 8.72 -10.07
N ARG A 30 -2.79 9.70 -9.42
CA ARG A 30 -2.17 10.97 -9.07
C ARG A 30 -1.39 10.84 -7.77
N SER A 31 -0.15 11.33 -7.75
CA SER A 31 0.65 11.37 -6.53
C SER A 31 -0.08 12.12 -5.43
N GLY A 32 -0.16 11.54 -4.24
CA GLY A 32 -0.92 12.13 -3.15
C GLY A 32 -1.14 11.21 -1.96
N PHE A 33 -1.82 11.77 -0.96
CA PHE A 33 -2.23 11.09 0.25
C PHE A 33 -3.75 10.93 0.24
N TYR A 34 -4.19 9.69 0.38
CA TYR A 34 -5.60 9.34 0.41
C TYR A 34 -5.93 8.60 1.70
N VAL A 35 -7.19 8.59 2.09
CA VAL A 35 -7.66 7.86 3.27
C VAL A 35 -8.93 7.10 2.95
N THR A 36 -9.11 5.93 3.58
CA THR A 36 -10.42 5.28 3.67
C THR A 36 -10.96 5.40 5.09
N ARG A 37 -12.27 5.61 5.23
CA ARG A 37 -12.94 5.69 6.55
C ARG A 37 -14.00 4.61 6.65
N GLY A 38 -13.57 3.39 6.95
CA GLY A 38 -14.47 2.24 7.01
C GLY A 38 -15.09 1.86 5.66
N THR A 39 -14.44 2.27 4.57
CA THR A 39 -14.81 1.99 3.20
C THR A 39 -13.71 1.19 2.51
N ASN A 40 -14.11 0.33 1.58
CA ASN A 40 -13.20 -0.47 0.75
C ASN A 40 -13.40 -0.08 -0.73
N PRO A 41 -12.54 0.78 -1.31
CA PRO A 41 -12.53 0.99 -2.76
C PRO A 41 -12.26 -0.32 -3.48
N LYS A 42 -12.67 -0.44 -4.73
CA LYS A 42 -12.36 -1.60 -5.57
C LYS A 42 -10.85 -1.78 -5.70
N ASN A 43 -10.41 -3.01 -5.91
CA ASN A 43 -8.99 -3.37 -6.07
C ASN A 43 -8.09 -2.92 -4.91
N PHE A 44 -8.64 -2.81 -3.69
CA PHE A 44 -7.87 -2.69 -2.46
C PHE A 44 -7.16 -4.03 -2.09
N PRO A 45 -6.16 -4.04 -1.19
CA PRO A 45 -5.58 -5.28 -0.67
C PRO A 45 -6.66 -6.21 -0.07
N THR A 46 -6.65 -7.51 -0.40
CA THR A 46 -7.75 -8.45 -0.13
C THR A 46 -8.07 -8.74 1.37
N ALA A 47 -9.18 -9.45 1.58
CA ALA A 47 -10.18 -9.45 2.67
C ALA A 47 -9.82 -9.34 4.17
N GLU A 48 -8.58 -9.47 4.63
CA GLU A 48 -8.27 -9.48 6.09
C GLU A 48 -7.95 -8.09 6.68
N ILE A 49 -8.05 -7.03 5.86
CA ILE A 49 -7.18 -5.88 6.05
C ILE A 49 -7.93 -4.64 6.55
N ASN A 50 -9.21 -4.48 6.21
CA ASN A 50 -9.90 -3.21 6.39
C ASN A 50 -11.32 -3.34 6.97
N GLU A 51 -11.47 -4.11 8.05
CA GLU A 51 -12.70 -4.36 8.85
C GLU A 51 -13.41 -3.07 9.34
N GLY A 52 -13.85 -2.17 8.46
CA GLY A 52 -14.38 -0.86 8.83
C GLY A 52 -13.32 0.09 9.40
N ARG A 53 -12.02 -0.21 9.24
CA ARG A 53 -10.91 0.57 9.82
C ARG A 53 -10.48 1.69 8.88
N TRP A 54 -9.65 2.59 9.40
CA TRP A 54 -9.05 3.66 8.60
C TRP A 54 -7.75 3.16 8.00
N ALA A 55 -7.58 3.36 6.70
CA ALA A 55 -6.30 3.16 6.02
C ALA A 55 -5.77 4.49 5.49
N THR A 56 -4.46 4.62 5.47
CA THR A 56 -3.75 5.66 4.71
C THR A 56 -3.22 5.04 3.43
N VAL A 57 -3.46 5.71 2.31
CA VAL A 57 -2.97 5.29 1.01
C VAL A 57 -2.02 6.35 0.48
N LEU A 58 -0.81 5.93 0.13
CA LEU A 58 0.19 6.75 -0.54
C LEU A 58 0.22 6.34 -1.99
N VAL A 59 0.12 7.31 -2.88
CA VAL A 59 0.31 7.09 -4.32
C VAL A 59 1.48 7.94 -4.76
N TYR A 60 2.41 7.32 -5.48
CA TYR A 60 3.56 8.00 -6.05
C TYR A 60 3.69 7.61 -7.52
N ASN A 61 3.50 8.60 -8.38
CA ASN A 61 3.66 8.49 -9.82
C ASN A 61 5.11 8.85 -10.19
N HIS A 62 5.82 7.90 -10.80
CA HIS A 62 7.18 8.05 -11.29
C HIS A 62 7.19 8.58 -12.74
N ASP A 63 8.31 9.17 -13.16
CA ASP A 63 8.47 9.83 -14.48
C ASP A 63 8.23 8.91 -15.71
N ASN A 64 8.23 7.58 -15.53
CA ASN A 64 8.04 6.59 -16.60
C ASN A 64 6.62 5.98 -16.63
N GLY A 65 5.65 6.60 -15.96
CA GLY A 65 4.27 6.10 -15.90
C GLY A 65 4.10 4.85 -15.03
N GLN A 66 5.12 4.49 -14.25
CA GLN A 66 5.00 3.53 -13.15
C GLN A 66 4.47 4.24 -11.91
N ILE A 67 3.55 3.58 -11.21
CA ILE A 67 2.90 4.13 -10.03
C ILE A 67 3.07 3.13 -8.91
N LEU A 68 3.68 3.58 -7.82
CA LEU A 68 3.70 2.85 -6.57
C LEU A 68 2.48 3.26 -5.75
N GLN A 69 1.70 2.28 -5.31
CA GLN A 69 0.68 2.47 -4.30
C GLN A 69 1.07 1.74 -3.03
N GLN A 70 0.97 2.43 -1.90
CA GLN A 70 1.17 1.86 -0.57
C GLN A 70 -0.11 2.02 0.24
N TRP A 71 -0.53 0.94 0.89
CA TRP A 71 -1.70 0.89 1.75
C TRP A 71 -1.26 0.57 3.16
N ILE A 72 -1.46 1.51 4.08
CA ILE A 72 -0.98 1.44 5.46
C ILE A 72 -2.19 1.34 6.38
N ILE A 73 -2.21 0.29 7.18
CA ILE A 73 -3.31 0.00 8.09
C ILE A 73 -2.81 -0.82 9.27
N GLN A 74 -2.98 -0.28 10.48
CA GLN A 74 -2.69 -0.96 11.74
C GLN A 74 -1.30 -1.59 11.83
N GLY A 75 -0.28 -0.83 11.45
CA GLY A 75 1.10 -1.31 11.47
C GLY A 75 1.43 -2.32 10.38
N ARG A 76 0.51 -2.63 9.48
CA ARG A 76 0.75 -3.40 8.25
C ARG A 76 0.84 -2.45 7.06
N THR A 77 1.77 -2.74 6.17
CA THR A 77 1.92 -2.02 4.90
C THR A 77 1.79 -3.01 3.76
N TYR A 78 1.02 -2.63 2.74
CA TYR A 78 0.87 -3.38 1.50
C TYR A 78 1.31 -2.48 0.36
N ASN A 79 2.07 -3.02 -0.59
CA ASN A 79 2.54 -2.28 -1.74
C ASN A 79 2.07 -2.96 -3.02
N ARG A 80 1.80 -2.18 -4.06
CA ARG A 80 1.70 -2.69 -5.42
C ARG A 80 2.20 -1.67 -6.42
N TRP A 81 2.57 -2.18 -7.59
CA TRP A 81 2.96 -1.39 -8.73
C TRP A 81 1.88 -1.42 -9.80
N LEU A 82 1.63 -0.28 -10.42
CA LEU A 82 0.82 -0.14 -11.62
C LEU A 82 1.66 0.48 -12.73
N THR A 83 1.33 0.16 -13.97
CA THR A 83 1.74 0.95 -15.14
C THR A 83 0.53 1.68 -15.67
N THR A 84 0.76 2.87 -16.24
CA THR A 84 -0.30 3.66 -16.88
C THR A 84 -0.28 3.39 -18.39
N PRO A 85 -1.20 2.59 -18.94
CA PRO A 85 -1.39 2.55 -20.38
C PRO A 85 -1.99 3.88 -20.82
N GLY A 86 -1.83 4.25 -22.09
CA GLY A 86 -2.36 5.50 -22.65
C GLY A 86 -3.90 5.66 -22.58
N ASN A 87 -4.63 4.71 -22.01
CA ASN A 87 -6.07 4.77 -21.75
C ASN A 87 -6.45 5.42 -20.41
N GLY A 88 -5.46 5.81 -19.58
CA GLY A 88 -5.70 6.50 -18.31
C GLY A 88 -6.19 5.61 -17.17
N ILE A 89 -6.14 4.28 -17.31
CA ILE A 89 -6.51 3.30 -16.27
C ILE A 89 -5.26 2.51 -15.89
N GLY A 90 -4.86 2.54 -14.62
CA GLY A 90 -3.70 1.81 -14.16
C GLY A 90 -3.86 0.29 -14.31
N VAL A 91 -2.85 -0.36 -14.84
CA VAL A 91 -2.77 -1.82 -14.95
C VAL A 91 -1.79 -2.33 -13.89
N PRO A 92 -2.25 -3.12 -12.89
CA PRO A 92 -1.35 -3.70 -11.90
C PRO A 92 -0.28 -4.56 -12.55
N THR A 93 0.98 -4.31 -12.23
CA THR A 93 2.10 -5.20 -12.58
C THR A 93 2.33 -6.26 -11.52
N THR A 94 1.86 -6.00 -10.29
CA THR A 94 1.86 -6.94 -9.18
C THR A 94 0.51 -6.88 -8.47
N ASP A 95 0.11 -7.98 -7.85
CA ASP A 95 -0.90 -7.94 -6.80
C ASP A 95 -0.40 -7.10 -5.60
N TRP A 96 -1.29 -6.84 -4.65
CA TRP A 96 -0.91 -6.24 -3.38
C TRP A 96 -0.03 -7.20 -2.57
N ILE A 97 1.18 -6.76 -2.28
CA ILE A 97 2.18 -7.52 -1.52
C ILE A 97 2.28 -6.94 -0.11
N LYS A 98 2.04 -7.76 0.91
CA LYS A 98 2.28 -7.38 2.31
C LYS A 98 3.79 -7.24 2.54
N VAL A 99 4.21 -6.12 3.11
CA VAL A 99 5.57 -5.94 3.62
C VAL A 99 5.73 -6.80 4.86
N ALA A 100 6.70 -7.72 4.83
CA ALA A 100 7.01 -8.58 5.97
C ALA A 100 7.59 -7.75 7.13
N THR A 101 7.08 -7.99 8.33
CA THR A 101 7.59 -7.41 9.57
C THR A 101 8.50 -8.40 10.30
N GLN A 102 9.27 -7.92 11.26
CA GLN A 102 10.08 -8.78 12.14
C GLN A 102 9.22 -9.85 12.84
N THR A 103 8.01 -9.48 13.30
CA THR A 103 7.06 -10.42 13.91
C THR A 103 6.61 -11.52 12.95
N ASP A 104 6.42 -11.19 11.66
CA ASP A 104 6.10 -12.20 10.65
C ASP A 104 7.26 -13.20 10.50
N LEU A 105 8.51 -12.73 10.52
CA LEU A 105 9.71 -13.58 10.44
C LEU A 105 9.88 -14.47 11.67
N GLU A 106 9.64 -13.94 12.86
CA GLU A 106 9.70 -14.69 14.12
C GLU A 106 8.63 -15.78 14.18
N SER A 107 7.41 -15.47 13.75
CA SER A 107 6.32 -16.44 13.64
C SER A 107 6.69 -17.58 12.67
N LEU A 108 7.26 -17.25 11.51
CA LEU A 108 7.74 -18.25 10.55
C LEU A 108 8.84 -19.13 11.15
N GLN A 109 9.80 -18.53 11.87
CA GLN A 109 10.87 -19.27 12.53
C GLN A 109 10.33 -20.23 13.61
N SER A 110 9.32 -19.81 14.38
CA SER A 110 8.66 -20.67 15.36
C SER A 110 8.00 -21.88 14.67
N GLN A 111 7.27 -21.65 13.59
CA GLN A 111 6.62 -22.73 12.83
C GLN A 111 7.63 -23.72 12.26
N ILE A 112 8.77 -23.24 11.75
CA ILE A 112 9.87 -24.09 11.28
C ILE A 112 10.43 -24.95 12.40
N ASN A 113 10.62 -24.38 13.60
CA ASN A 113 11.13 -25.13 14.74
C ASN A 113 10.14 -26.21 15.18
N ASP A 114 8.84 -25.91 15.21
CA ASP A 114 7.79 -26.88 15.53
C ASP A 114 7.76 -28.03 14.52
N LEU A 115 7.91 -27.74 13.23
CA LEU A 115 7.98 -28.75 12.18
C LEU A 115 9.24 -29.63 12.30
N LYS A 116 10.40 -29.02 12.58
CA LYS A 116 11.64 -29.76 12.84
C LYS A 116 11.50 -30.71 14.01
N ASN A 117 10.87 -30.27 15.10
CA ASN A 117 10.63 -31.11 16.27
C ASN A 117 9.68 -32.27 15.95
N LYS A 118 8.64 -32.06 15.13
CA LYS A 118 7.71 -33.11 14.70
C LYS A 118 8.36 -34.16 13.79
N ILE A 119 9.29 -33.76 12.92
CA ILE A 119 9.98 -34.66 11.99
C ILE A 119 11.17 -35.38 12.68
N GLY A 120 11.92 -34.67 13.51
CA GLY A 120 13.10 -35.20 14.22
C GLY A 120 12.79 -36.00 15.48
N GLY A 121 11.58 -35.90 16.03
CA GLY A 121 11.15 -36.62 17.24
C GLY A 121 10.53 -38.01 17.01
N GLY A 122 10.55 -38.52 15.77
CA GLY A 122 9.93 -39.79 15.37
C GLY A 122 10.73 -41.06 15.70
N THR A 123 11.57 -41.05 16.74
CA THR A 123 12.26 -42.27 17.22
C THR A 123 12.18 -42.37 18.74
N HIS A 124 11.05 -42.87 19.24
CA HIS A 124 10.97 -43.64 20.48
C HIS A 124 9.94 -44.75 20.29
#